data_AF-A0A2V5MTZ9-F1
#
_entry.id   AF-A0A2V5MTZ9-F1
#
_cell.length_a   1.000
_cell.length_b   1.000
_cell.length_c   1.000
_cell.angle_alpha   90.00
_cell.angle_beta   90.00
_cell.angle_gamma   90.00
#
_symmetry.space_group_name_H-M   'P 1'
#
loop_
_entity.id
_entity.type
_entity.pdbx_description
1 polymer ?
#
loop_
_entity_poly.entity_id
_entity_poly.type
_entity_poly.pdbx_seq_one_letter_code
_entity_poly.pdbx_strand_id
1 'polypeptide(L)'
;MKALLICPAERPAIGTLAEAVPLVNVPLFGKSLIEYWLEYLSSRDAKEVFILAADRPELVRALVGDGARYGLRVEVFPEIRELTLAEALAKYHQAGASGWLAATVMDHLPGLPRQSLFKSYADWFGTLQALLPRAATPDRIGVHEIQPGVWAGLHARVSPSARLCAPCWLGQNVCVGPRASIGPMAVLEDQVFIEAAADIAHSVVGPETLVGEGIELRHSLVYGNTLINWREGSRVMVPDEFLLCSLNRGRVGRQAVRLPARLAALGMMAMTSPLALLAALKALLRGQTLLQARLAVQPQPVSAGWQAATRVYFELSCANEWLRRWPQLWNVARGDFAWVGNRPLSPREAAGLANDFERLWLSAPIGLVSLADAEACTEWLGDEAHAHATYYAAQANWRLDLSIMARVLFARALGAASERSTDSYPVSFNRALVKEQS
;
A
#
# COMPACT_ATOMS: atom_id res chain seq x y z
N MET A 1 13.61 29.57 -11.49
CA MET A 1 12.64 29.27 -12.58
C MET A 1 11.67 28.18 -12.14
N LYS A 2 10.50 28.07 -12.77
CA LYS A 2 9.43 27.11 -12.44
C LYS A 2 9.44 25.92 -13.39
N ALA A 3 9.09 24.72 -12.91
CA ALA A 3 8.93 23.54 -13.75
C ALA A 3 7.60 22.83 -13.47
N LEU A 4 7.03 22.18 -14.49
CA LEU A 4 5.81 21.38 -14.39
C LEU A 4 6.13 19.92 -14.72
N LEU A 5 5.83 19.01 -13.80
CA LEU A 5 6.02 17.58 -13.96
C LEU A 5 4.67 16.88 -13.92
N ILE A 6 4.36 16.09 -14.94
CA ILE A 6 3.13 15.31 -15.01
C ILE A 6 3.47 13.86 -14.66
N CYS A 7 2.83 13.32 -13.62
CA CYS A 7 2.99 11.93 -13.26
C CYS A 7 2.18 11.05 -14.22
N PRO A 8 2.79 10.04 -14.87
CA PRO A 8 2.03 9.01 -15.56
C PRO A 8 1.10 8.29 -14.59
N ALA A 9 -0.14 8.10 -15.01
CA ALA A 9 -1.12 7.24 -14.36
C ALA A 9 -0.93 5.78 -14.81
N GLU A 10 -1.97 4.97 -14.68
CA GLU A 10 -1.91 3.53 -14.94
C GLU A 10 -1.43 3.19 -16.36
N ARG A 11 -0.62 2.12 -16.43
CA ARG A 11 -0.11 1.54 -17.67
C ARG A 11 -0.33 0.03 -17.61
N PRO A 12 -1.34 -0.54 -18.30
CA PRO A 12 -1.70 -1.95 -18.19
C PRO A 12 -0.55 -2.92 -18.50
N ALA A 13 0.33 -2.55 -19.44
CA ALA A 13 1.46 -3.38 -19.85
C ALA A 13 2.50 -3.62 -18.74
N ILE A 14 2.53 -2.77 -17.71
CA ILE A 14 3.46 -2.86 -16.59
C ILE A 14 2.76 -2.69 -15.23
N GLY A 15 1.48 -3.04 -15.16
CA GLY A 15 0.61 -2.73 -14.02
C GLY A 15 1.18 -3.19 -12.68
N THR A 16 1.97 -4.26 -12.65
CA THR A 16 2.54 -4.78 -11.40
C THR A 16 3.59 -3.85 -10.77
N LEU A 17 4.30 -3.03 -11.56
CA LEU A 17 5.16 -1.98 -11.00
C LEU A 17 4.35 -0.89 -10.28
N ALA A 18 3.12 -0.65 -10.72
CA ALA A 18 2.23 0.35 -10.15
C ALA A 18 1.41 -0.19 -8.96
N GLU A 19 1.46 -1.48 -8.62
CA GLU A 19 0.61 -2.05 -7.55
C GLU A 19 0.96 -1.43 -6.18
N ALA A 20 2.23 -1.47 -5.79
CA ALA A 20 2.66 -1.02 -4.46
C ALA A 20 2.78 0.50 -4.35
N VAL A 21 3.23 1.17 -5.43
CA VAL A 21 3.53 2.60 -5.46
C VAL A 21 3.16 3.18 -6.83
N PRO A 22 2.91 4.50 -6.94
CA PRO A 22 2.75 5.15 -8.23
C PRO A 22 3.95 4.91 -9.14
N LEU A 23 3.75 4.89 -10.46
CA LEU A 23 4.83 4.64 -11.43
C LEU A 23 6.04 5.57 -11.25
N VAL A 24 5.80 6.82 -10.84
CA VAL A 24 6.84 7.82 -10.56
C VAL A 24 7.68 7.52 -9.31
N ASN A 25 7.15 6.69 -8.41
CA ASN A 25 7.76 6.26 -7.17
C ASN A 25 8.42 4.87 -7.29
N VAL A 26 8.40 4.26 -8.49
CA VAL A 26 9.08 2.98 -8.72
C VAL A 26 10.58 3.18 -8.49
N PRO A 27 11.22 2.36 -7.63
CA PRO A 27 12.63 2.47 -7.33
C PRO A 27 13.48 2.03 -8.53
N LEU A 28 14.51 2.82 -8.81
CA LEU A 28 15.52 2.64 -9.83
C LEU A 28 16.88 2.93 -9.18
N PHE A 29 17.62 1.88 -8.80
CA PHE A 29 18.92 1.99 -8.14
C PHE A 29 18.88 2.81 -6.83
N GLY A 30 17.93 2.51 -5.94
CA GLY A 30 17.76 3.17 -4.64
C GLY A 30 17.17 4.59 -4.69
N LYS A 31 16.68 5.05 -5.84
CA LYS A 31 15.94 6.33 -5.99
C LYS A 31 14.71 6.13 -6.85
N SER A 32 13.66 6.88 -6.59
CA SER A 32 12.46 6.91 -7.43
C SER A 32 12.66 7.75 -8.68
N LEU A 33 11.90 7.48 -9.75
CA LEU A 33 11.93 8.28 -10.98
C LEU A 33 11.74 9.78 -10.72
N ILE A 34 10.85 10.15 -9.79
CA ILE A 34 10.61 11.55 -9.44
C ILE A 34 11.82 12.22 -8.79
N GLU A 35 12.59 11.49 -7.98
CA GLU A 35 13.80 12.02 -7.34
C GLU A 35 14.87 12.35 -8.40
N TYR A 36 15.01 11.52 -9.43
CA TYR A 36 15.88 11.82 -10.58
C TYR A 36 15.46 13.11 -11.29
N TRP A 37 14.17 13.33 -11.51
CA TRP A 37 13.67 14.55 -12.14
C TRP A 37 13.92 15.79 -11.27
N LEU A 38 13.71 15.69 -9.95
CA LEU A 38 13.97 16.80 -9.03
C LEU A 38 15.45 17.15 -8.97
N GLU A 39 16.35 16.16 -8.88
CA GLU A 39 17.80 16.39 -8.93
C GLU A 39 18.23 17.03 -10.25
N TYR A 40 17.70 16.54 -11.36
CA TYR A 40 17.97 17.09 -12.68
C TYR A 40 17.49 18.55 -12.83
N LEU A 41 16.28 18.87 -12.35
CA LEU A 41 15.77 20.24 -12.37
C LEU A 41 16.56 21.17 -11.44
N SER A 42 16.97 20.67 -10.28
CA SER A 42 17.82 21.40 -9.34
C SER A 42 19.17 21.76 -9.97
N SER A 43 19.79 20.82 -10.70
CA SER A 43 21.03 21.07 -11.47
C SER A 43 20.88 22.10 -12.60
N ARG A 44 19.65 22.47 -12.96
CA ARG A 44 19.32 23.47 -14.00
C ARG A 44 18.74 24.77 -13.42
N ASP A 45 18.98 25.04 -12.13
CA ASP A 45 18.50 26.26 -11.45
C ASP A 45 16.98 26.44 -11.41
N ALA A 46 16.23 25.33 -11.46
CA ALA A 46 14.84 25.35 -11.03
C ALA A 46 14.76 25.76 -9.55
N LYS A 47 13.70 26.47 -9.17
CA LYS A 47 13.42 26.90 -7.79
C LYS A 47 12.05 26.46 -7.32
N GLU A 48 11.08 26.37 -8.24
CA GLU A 48 9.72 25.92 -7.96
C GLU A 48 9.37 24.77 -8.93
N VAL A 49 8.79 23.70 -8.41
CA VAL A 49 8.36 22.54 -9.20
C VAL A 49 6.93 22.18 -8.81
N PHE A 50 6.06 22.16 -9.81
CA PHE A 50 4.68 21.72 -9.67
C PHE A 50 4.56 20.29 -10.18
N ILE A 51 4.06 19.38 -9.35
CA ILE A 51 3.88 17.97 -9.69
C ILE A 51 2.38 17.69 -9.78
N LEU A 52 1.92 17.24 -10.94
CA LEU A 52 0.54 16.83 -11.16
C LEU A 52 0.44 15.32 -11.00
N ALA A 53 -0.32 14.84 -10.01
CA ALA A 53 -0.41 13.43 -9.67
C ALA A 53 -1.87 12.96 -9.66
N ALA A 54 -2.18 11.97 -10.51
CA ALA A 54 -3.50 11.34 -10.57
C ALA A 54 -3.57 10.03 -9.76
N ASP A 55 -2.49 9.24 -9.74
CA ASP A 55 -2.39 8.01 -8.93
C ASP A 55 -1.77 8.33 -7.56
N ARG A 56 -2.53 8.05 -6.47
CA ARG A 56 -2.13 8.14 -5.05
C ARG A 56 -1.19 9.34 -4.75
N PRO A 57 -1.66 10.59 -4.95
CA PRO A 57 -0.85 11.79 -4.79
C PRO A 57 -0.26 11.96 -3.38
N GLU A 58 -0.86 11.35 -2.36
CA GLU A 58 -0.35 11.30 -1.00
C GLU A 58 0.97 10.55 -0.88
N LEU A 59 1.17 9.47 -1.65
CA LEU A 59 2.44 8.72 -1.66
C LEU A 59 3.53 9.52 -2.38
N VAL A 60 3.18 10.24 -3.44
CA VAL A 60 4.09 11.17 -4.12
C VAL A 60 4.50 12.28 -3.17
N ARG A 61 3.54 12.92 -2.48
CA ARG A 61 3.78 13.99 -1.50
C ARG A 61 4.62 13.52 -0.32
N ALA A 62 4.36 12.32 0.18
CA ALA A 62 5.14 11.73 1.28
C ALA A 62 6.61 11.53 0.90
N LEU A 63 6.89 11.16 -0.35
CA LEU A 63 8.24 10.95 -0.84
C LEU A 63 9.00 12.26 -1.10
N VAL A 64 8.38 13.23 -1.78
CA VAL A 64 9.06 14.47 -2.20
C VAL A 64 9.07 15.57 -1.13
N GLY A 65 8.10 15.54 -0.20
CA GLY A 65 7.91 16.58 0.81
C GLY A 65 7.65 17.96 0.19
N ASP A 66 8.24 18.99 0.79
CA ASP A 66 8.23 20.38 0.31
C ASP A 66 9.34 20.67 -0.72
N GLY A 67 10.16 19.68 -1.06
CA GLY A 67 11.29 19.81 -1.98
C GLY A 67 12.57 20.36 -1.35
N ALA A 68 12.59 20.71 -0.05
CA ALA A 68 13.73 21.35 0.59
C ALA A 68 14.99 20.49 0.53
N ARG A 69 14.84 19.15 0.59
CA ARG A 69 15.93 18.16 0.41
C ARG A 69 16.72 18.36 -0.89
N TYR A 70 16.06 18.86 -1.94
CA TYR A 70 16.63 19.05 -3.27
C TYR A 70 17.01 20.52 -3.54
N GLY A 71 16.83 21.42 -2.56
CA GLY A 71 16.97 22.86 -2.76
C GLY A 71 15.87 23.49 -3.62
N LEU A 72 14.71 22.83 -3.71
CA LEU A 72 13.55 23.22 -4.52
C LEU A 72 12.35 23.54 -3.61
N ARG A 73 11.36 24.26 -4.15
CA ARG A 73 10.01 24.34 -3.59
C ARG A 73 9.10 23.46 -4.43
N VAL A 74 8.63 22.37 -3.85
CA VAL A 74 7.80 21.37 -4.54
C VAL A 74 6.38 21.44 -4.03
N GLU A 75 5.42 21.50 -4.95
CA GLU A 75 4.00 21.40 -4.63
C GLU A 75 3.34 20.29 -5.47
N VAL A 76 2.64 19.38 -4.79
CA VAL A 76 1.95 18.24 -5.43
C VAL A 76 0.46 18.54 -5.52
N PHE A 77 -0.03 18.70 -6.74
CA PHE A 77 -1.45 18.88 -7.04
C PHE A 77 -2.11 17.55 -7.38
N PRO A 78 -3.19 17.17 -6.67
CA PRO A 78 -3.99 16.02 -7.02
C PRO A 78 -4.82 16.30 -8.28
N GLU A 79 -4.83 15.36 -9.22
CA GLU A 79 -5.65 15.40 -10.43
C GLU A 79 -6.57 14.17 -10.49
N ILE A 80 -7.70 14.31 -11.19
CA ILE A 80 -8.65 13.19 -11.37
C ILE A 80 -8.10 12.18 -12.40
N ARG A 81 -7.35 12.67 -13.38
CA ARG A 81 -6.75 11.87 -14.46
C ARG A 81 -5.40 12.43 -14.88
N GLU A 82 -4.61 11.62 -15.57
CA GLU A 82 -3.40 12.11 -16.23
C GLU A 82 -3.78 13.19 -17.26
N LEU A 83 -3.21 14.39 -17.09
CA LEU A 83 -3.38 15.49 -18.02
C LEU A 83 -2.38 15.37 -19.15
N THR A 84 -2.80 15.71 -20.36
CA THR A 84 -1.85 15.90 -21.47
C THR A 84 -1.00 17.14 -21.21
N LEU A 85 0.19 17.21 -21.83
CA LEU A 85 1.07 18.37 -21.69
C LEU A 85 0.36 19.68 -22.08
N ALA A 86 -0.47 19.66 -23.13
CA ALA A 86 -1.23 20.83 -23.57
C ALA A 86 -2.30 21.25 -22.55
N GLU A 87 -3.06 20.31 -21.98
CA GLU A 87 -4.06 20.59 -20.93
C GLU A 87 -3.41 21.10 -19.65
N ALA A 88 -2.30 20.49 -19.23
CA ALA A 88 -1.55 20.88 -18.04
C ALA A 88 -1.01 22.31 -18.18
N LEU A 89 -0.46 22.65 -19.35
CA LEU A 89 -0.05 24.02 -19.66
C LEU A 89 -1.26 24.97 -19.68
N ALA A 90 -2.36 24.63 -20.34
CA ALA A 90 -3.54 25.50 -20.35
C ALA A 90 -4.09 25.81 -18.94
N LYS A 91 -4.04 24.82 -18.02
CA LYS A 91 -4.57 24.94 -16.66
C LYS A 91 -3.62 25.63 -15.67
N TYR A 92 -2.32 25.31 -15.72
CA TYR A 92 -1.34 25.75 -14.72
C TYR A 92 -0.33 26.77 -15.25
N HIS A 93 -0.15 26.85 -16.57
CA HIS A 93 0.71 27.82 -17.20
C HIS A 93 -0.13 29.04 -17.66
N GLN A 94 -0.29 30.02 -16.76
CA GLN A 94 -0.93 31.29 -17.10
C GLN A 94 -0.19 31.97 -18.27
N ALA A 95 -0.92 32.30 -19.33
CA ALA A 95 -0.38 32.97 -20.51
C ALA A 95 0.27 34.31 -20.10
N GLY A 96 1.59 34.40 -20.22
CA GLY A 96 2.37 35.61 -19.90
C GLY A 96 3.27 35.53 -18.65
N ALA A 97 3.26 34.41 -17.91
CA ALA A 97 4.20 34.21 -16.81
C ALA A 97 5.62 33.93 -17.34
N SER A 98 6.53 34.89 -17.22
CA SER A 98 7.96 34.68 -17.47
C SER A 98 8.58 33.80 -16.37
N GLY A 99 9.52 32.93 -16.75
CA GLY A 99 10.32 32.15 -15.79
C GLY A 99 10.03 30.64 -15.69
N TRP A 100 9.38 30.02 -16.69
CA TRP A 100 9.27 28.57 -16.80
C TRP A 100 10.50 27.95 -17.46
N LEU A 101 11.00 26.86 -16.89
CA LEU A 101 12.17 26.10 -17.34
C LEU A 101 11.79 24.90 -18.20
N ALA A 102 10.78 24.14 -17.78
CA ALA A 102 10.34 22.92 -18.47
C ALA A 102 8.92 22.53 -18.05
N ALA A 103 8.20 21.88 -18.97
CA ALA A 103 6.99 21.13 -18.69
C ALA A 103 7.08 19.78 -19.40
N THR A 104 6.94 18.66 -18.68
CA THR A 104 7.13 17.33 -19.25
C THR A 104 6.34 16.26 -18.52
N VAL A 105 6.04 15.17 -19.24
CA VAL A 105 5.50 13.94 -18.65
C VAL A 105 6.68 13.08 -18.20
N MET A 106 6.60 12.56 -16.98
CA MET A 106 7.65 11.70 -16.41
C MET A 106 7.51 10.26 -16.87
N ASP A 107 7.52 10.01 -18.18
CA ASP A 107 7.48 8.67 -18.79
C ASP A 107 8.86 8.16 -19.23
N HIS A 108 9.92 8.93 -18.97
CA HIS A 108 11.31 8.66 -19.30
C HIS A 108 12.25 9.22 -18.22
N LEU A 109 13.50 8.78 -18.23
CA LEU A 109 14.56 9.33 -17.38
C LEU A 109 15.02 10.71 -17.88
N PRO A 110 15.37 11.64 -16.98
CA PRO A 110 15.93 12.92 -17.37
C PRO A 110 17.21 12.73 -18.20
N GLY A 111 17.28 13.39 -19.36
CA GLY A 111 18.40 13.29 -20.30
C GLY A 111 18.34 12.10 -21.28
N LEU A 112 17.34 11.22 -21.17
CA LEU A 112 17.11 10.09 -22.08
C LEU A 112 15.67 10.08 -22.68
N PRO A 113 15.23 11.13 -23.38
CA PRO A 113 13.84 11.27 -23.84
C PRO A 113 13.40 10.27 -24.91
N ARG A 114 14.34 9.52 -25.51
CA ARG A 114 14.03 8.51 -26.55
C ARG A 114 13.65 7.14 -25.97
N GLN A 115 13.88 6.91 -24.68
CA GLN A 115 13.59 5.64 -24.02
C GLN A 115 12.39 5.83 -23.09
N SER A 116 11.24 5.29 -23.50
CA SER A 116 10.03 5.32 -22.68
C SER A 116 10.07 4.16 -21.69
N LEU A 117 9.95 4.47 -20.40
CA LEU A 117 10.07 3.51 -19.30
C LEU A 117 8.88 2.55 -19.21
N PHE A 118 7.70 3.01 -19.62
CA PHE A 118 6.43 2.40 -19.19
C PHE A 118 5.62 1.74 -20.30
N LYS A 119 6.28 1.41 -21.43
CA LYS A 119 5.68 0.69 -22.55
C LYS A 119 5.60 -0.82 -22.30
N SER A 120 6.67 -1.39 -21.74
CA SER A 120 6.77 -2.81 -21.43
C SER A 120 7.81 -3.04 -20.32
N TYR A 121 7.77 -4.21 -19.69
CA TYR A 121 8.81 -4.60 -18.72
C TYR A 121 10.21 -4.68 -19.38
N ALA A 122 10.26 -5.06 -20.65
CA ALA A 122 11.51 -5.10 -21.43
C ALA A 122 12.09 -3.70 -21.66
N ASP A 123 11.25 -2.71 -21.97
CA ASP A 123 11.68 -1.31 -22.13
C ASP A 123 12.13 -0.71 -20.79
N TRP A 124 11.41 -1.01 -19.72
CA TRP A 124 11.77 -0.62 -18.36
C TRP A 124 13.14 -1.19 -17.97
N PHE A 125 13.32 -2.50 -18.13
CA PHE A 125 14.59 -3.16 -17.83
C PHE A 125 15.71 -2.64 -18.76
N GLY A 126 15.45 -2.48 -20.05
CA GLY A 126 16.39 -1.91 -21.02
C GLY A 126 16.89 -0.52 -20.62
N THR A 127 16.01 0.31 -20.05
CA THR A 127 16.38 1.63 -19.51
C THR A 127 17.29 1.50 -18.29
N LEU A 128 17.03 0.55 -17.39
CA LEU A 128 17.96 0.24 -16.29
C LEU A 128 19.31 -0.23 -16.81
N GLN A 129 19.35 -1.05 -17.87
CA GLN A 129 20.62 -1.49 -18.45
C GLN A 129 21.44 -0.31 -18.99
N ALA A 130 20.78 0.63 -19.66
CA ALA A 130 21.41 1.83 -20.19
C ALA A 130 21.87 2.80 -19.07
N LEU A 131 21.16 2.82 -17.94
CA LEU A 131 21.47 3.67 -16.80
C LEU A 131 22.54 3.07 -15.88
N LEU A 132 22.67 1.74 -15.80
CA LEU A 132 23.55 1.04 -14.86
C LEU A 132 25.01 1.55 -14.90
N PRO A 133 25.66 1.74 -16.08
CA PRO A 133 27.01 2.29 -16.14
C PRO A 133 27.12 3.74 -15.62
N ARG A 134 26.00 4.45 -15.53
CA ARG A 134 25.89 5.84 -15.05
C ARG A 134 25.28 5.91 -13.65
N ALA A 135 24.94 4.77 -13.03
CA ALA A 135 24.22 4.72 -11.77
C ALA A 135 25.07 5.15 -10.57
N ALA A 136 26.40 5.08 -10.70
CA ALA A 136 27.36 5.72 -9.80
C ALA A 136 27.77 7.08 -10.38
N THR A 137 26.84 8.04 -10.37
CA THR A 137 27.23 9.44 -10.60
C THR A 137 28.07 9.93 -9.41
N PRO A 138 29.07 10.81 -9.62
CA PRO A 138 29.87 11.40 -8.54
C PRO A 138 29.04 12.06 -7.43
N ASP A 139 27.83 12.51 -7.78
CA ASP A 139 26.92 13.22 -6.88
C ASP A 139 26.09 12.28 -5.99
N ARG A 140 26.12 10.95 -6.22
CA ARG A 140 25.41 9.97 -5.38
C ARG A 140 26.22 9.67 -4.12
N ILE A 141 25.83 10.34 -3.03
CA ILE A 141 26.37 10.08 -1.70
C ILE A 141 26.01 8.66 -1.25
N GLY A 142 26.99 7.94 -0.71
CA GLY A 142 26.77 6.63 -0.08
C GLY A 142 26.79 5.44 -1.05
N VAL A 143 27.22 5.63 -2.29
CA VAL A 143 27.43 4.56 -3.26
C VAL A 143 28.91 4.51 -3.59
N HIS A 144 29.49 3.30 -3.62
CA HIS A 144 30.87 3.09 -4.02
C HIS A 144 30.99 1.88 -4.94
N GLU A 145 32.00 1.89 -5.80
CA GLU A 145 32.32 0.77 -6.67
C GLU A 145 33.29 -0.17 -5.94
N ILE A 146 32.86 -1.41 -5.69
CA ILE A 146 33.69 -2.42 -4.99
C ILE A 146 34.72 -3.02 -5.95
N GLN A 147 34.31 -3.26 -7.19
CA GLN A 147 35.14 -3.74 -8.31
C GLN A 147 34.57 -3.20 -9.62
N PRO A 148 35.34 -3.18 -10.73
CA PRO A 148 34.88 -2.62 -12.00
C PRO A 148 33.50 -3.17 -12.44
N GLY A 149 32.52 -2.28 -12.57
CA GLY A 149 31.13 -2.58 -12.93
C GLY A 149 30.26 -3.09 -11.78
N VAL A 150 30.74 -3.10 -10.53
CA VAL A 150 29.97 -3.55 -9.36
C VAL A 150 29.87 -2.46 -8.32
N TRP A 151 28.66 -1.96 -8.15
CA TRP A 151 28.36 -0.85 -7.24
C TRP A 151 27.59 -1.34 -6.03
N ALA A 152 27.91 -0.74 -4.87
CA ALA A 152 27.26 -1.04 -3.62
C ALA A 152 26.89 0.24 -2.85
N GLY A 153 25.67 0.25 -2.32
CA GLY A 153 25.18 1.25 -1.40
C GLY A 153 25.73 1.09 0.02
N LEU A 154 25.33 2.01 0.89
CA LEU A 154 25.71 2.00 2.31
C LEU A 154 25.28 0.70 3.01
N HIS A 155 26.16 0.20 3.87
CA HIS A 155 25.93 -1.00 4.70
C HIS A 155 25.58 -2.28 3.92
N ALA A 156 25.91 -2.34 2.62
CA ALA A 156 25.83 -3.59 1.88
C ALA A 156 26.82 -4.61 2.50
N ARG A 157 26.31 -5.80 2.83
CA ARG A 157 27.09 -6.90 3.40
C ARG A 157 27.11 -8.05 2.40
N VAL A 158 28.29 -8.34 1.86
CA VAL A 158 28.48 -9.45 0.92
C VAL A 158 29.34 -10.52 1.59
N SER A 159 28.88 -11.78 1.55
CA SER A 159 29.68 -12.90 2.03
C SER A 159 30.99 -13.02 1.22
N PRO A 160 32.15 -13.30 1.85
CA PRO A 160 33.41 -13.51 1.13
C PRO A 160 33.39 -14.66 0.11
N SER A 161 32.44 -15.58 0.25
CA SER A 161 32.25 -16.71 -0.66
C SER A 161 31.26 -16.45 -1.79
N ALA A 162 30.60 -15.28 -1.80
CA ALA A 162 29.70 -14.90 -2.87
C ALA A 162 30.49 -14.46 -4.11
N ARG A 163 29.93 -14.71 -5.29
CA ARG A 163 30.49 -14.32 -6.57
C ARG A 163 29.71 -13.13 -7.13
N LEU A 164 30.40 -12.01 -7.33
CA LEU A 164 29.84 -10.83 -7.99
C LEU A 164 30.35 -10.75 -9.43
N CYS A 165 29.41 -10.78 -10.37
CA CYS A 165 29.64 -10.74 -11.81
C CYS A 165 29.21 -9.37 -12.34
N ALA A 166 30.16 -8.60 -12.85
CA ALA A 166 29.87 -7.30 -13.44
C ALA A 166 29.02 -7.41 -14.72
N PRO A 167 28.17 -6.41 -15.03
CA PRO A 167 27.84 -5.30 -14.16
C PRO A 167 26.72 -5.68 -13.17
N CYS A 168 26.80 -5.23 -11.91
CA CYS A 168 25.72 -5.44 -10.95
C CYS A 168 25.59 -4.29 -9.95
N TRP A 169 24.37 -4.06 -9.48
CA TRP A 169 24.03 -3.03 -8.49
C TRP A 169 23.55 -3.68 -7.19
N LEU A 170 24.11 -3.24 -6.07
CA LEU A 170 23.69 -3.59 -4.73
C LEU A 170 23.21 -2.31 -4.03
N GLY A 171 21.94 -2.26 -3.66
CA GLY A 171 21.35 -1.16 -2.90
C GLY A 171 21.87 -1.04 -1.48
N GLN A 172 21.27 -0.14 -0.72
CA GLN A 172 21.59 0.07 0.69
C GLN A 172 21.09 -1.09 1.55
N ASN A 173 21.85 -1.44 2.59
CA ASN A 173 21.51 -2.51 3.55
C ASN A 173 21.25 -3.88 2.89
N VAL A 174 21.74 -4.11 1.67
CA VAL A 174 21.64 -5.41 1.01
C VAL A 174 22.51 -6.44 1.72
N CYS A 175 22.01 -7.65 1.89
CA CYS A 175 22.76 -8.77 2.43
C CYS A 175 22.83 -9.90 1.40
N VAL A 176 24.05 -10.32 1.04
CA VAL A 176 24.28 -11.42 0.10
C VAL A 176 24.90 -12.61 0.85
N GLY A 177 24.17 -13.73 0.83
CA GLY A 177 24.53 -14.99 1.48
C GLY A 177 25.74 -15.70 0.85
N PRO A 178 26.27 -16.73 1.53
CA PRO A 178 27.44 -17.46 1.05
C PRO A 178 27.14 -18.25 -0.23
N ARG A 179 28.14 -18.36 -1.12
CA ARG A 179 28.04 -19.05 -2.42
C ARG A 179 26.99 -18.50 -3.39
N ALA A 180 26.33 -17.39 -3.07
CA ALA A 180 25.40 -16.74 -4.01
C ALA A 180 26.17 -16.17 -5.20
N SER A 181 25.57 -16.22 -6.39
CA SER A 181 26.09 -15.63 -7.63
C SER A 181 25.19 -14.48 -8.06
N ILE A 182 25.73 -13.27 -8.10
CA ILE A 182 24.99 -12.06 -8.44
C ILE A 182 25.57 -11.44 -9.71
N GLY A 183 24.76 -11.33 -10.75
CA GLY A 183 25.09 -10.78 -12.05
C GLY A 183 25.37 -11.85 -13.13
N PRO A 184 25.57 -11.43 -14.40
CA PRO A 184 25.62 -10.05 -14.87
C PRO A 184 24.23 -9.39 -14.94
N MET A 185 24.19 -8.07 -15.01
CA MET A 185 22.96 -7.26 -15.08
C MET A 185 21.96 -7.54 -13.95
N ALA A 186 22.47 -7.81 -12.75
CA ALA A 186 21.65 -7.99 -11.55
C ALA A 186 21.52 -6.65 -10.81
N VAL A 187 20.29 -6.30 -10.45
CA VAL A 187 19.99 -5.10 -9.67
C VAL A 187 19.27 -5.53 -8.40
N LEU A 188 19.94 -5.37 -7.27
CA LEU A 188 19.34 -5.57 -5.96
C LEU A 188 19.01 -4.20 -5.38
N GLU A 189 17.74 -3.89 -5.21
CA GLU A 189 17.28 -2.65 -4.59
C GLU A 189 17.54 -2.67 -3.07
N ASP A 190 17.14 -1.58 -2.39
CA ASP A 190 17.44 -1.39 -0.98
C ASP A 190 16.78 -2.44 -0.08
N GLN A 191 17.50 -2.86 0.97
CA GLN A 191 17.05 -3.81 1.99
C GLN A 191 16.70 -5.20 1.44
N VAL A 192 17.32 -5.61 0.34
CA VAL A 192 17.20 -6.97 -0.20
C VAL A 192 18.08 -7.95 0.58
N PHE A 193 17.54 -9.15 0.84
CA PHE A 193 18.27 -10.24 1.49
C PHE A 193 18.31 -11.45 0.56
N ILE A 194 19.52 -11.88 0.20
CA ILE A 194 19.75 -13.04 -0.65
C ILE A 194 20.36 -14.14 0.22
N GLU A 195 19.74 -15.31 0.23
CA GLU A 195 20.25 -16.47 0.98
C GLU A 195 21.39 -17.19 0.24
N ALA A 196 21.84 -18.31 0.83
CA ALA A 196 22.97 -19.05 0.31
C ALA A 196 22.68 -19.63 -1.09
N ALA A 197 23.72 -19.73 -1.92
CA ALA A 197 23.69 -20.42 -3.21
C ALA A 197 22.62 -19.95 -4.24
N ALA A 198 21.97 -18.79 -4.03
CA ALA A 198 21.07 -18.20 -5.01
C ALA A 198 21.86 -17.69 -6.24
N ASP A 199 21.30 -17.79 -7.43
CA ASP A 199 21.87 -17.31 -8.69
C ASP A 199 20.94 -16.27 -9.34
N ILE A 200 21.41 -15.03 -9.50
CA ILE A 200 20.60 -13.91 -9.98
C ILE A 200 21.31 -13.26 -11.15
N ALA A 201 20.73 -13.36 -12.36
CA ALA A 201 21.32 -12.80 -13.57
C ALA A 201 20.26 -12.15 -14.46
N HIS A 202 20.57 -10.98 -15.02
CA HIS A 202 19.65 -10.19 -15.85
C HIS A 202 18.29 -9.98 -15.19
N SER A 203 18.30 -9.73 -13.89
CA SER A 203 17.11 -9.70 -13.04
C SER A 203 17.18 -8.51 -12.10
N VAL A 204 16.01 -8.04 -11.69
CA VAL A 204 15.88 -6.97 -10.69
C VAL A 204 15.10 -7.52 -9.51
N VAL A 205 15.68 -7.37 -8.32
CA VAL A 205 15.01 -7.67 -7.06
C VAL A 205 14.66 -6.34 -6.42
N GLY A 206 13.35 -6.09 -6.32
CA GLY A 206 12.77 -4.91 -5.72
C GLY A 206 13.06 -4.80 -4.23
N PRO A 207 12.79 -3.63 -3.63
CA PRO A 207 13.19 -3.34 -2.27
C PRO A 207 12.53 -4.32 -1.29
N GLU A 208 13.19 -4.51 -0.15
CA GLU A 208 12.64 -5.27 0.99
C GLU A 208 12.15 -6.67 0.59
N THR A 209 12.91 -7.36 -0.26
CA THR A 209 12.59 -8.71 -0.75
C THR A 209 13.62 -9.72 -0.25
N LEU A 210 13.14 -10.88 0.22
CA LEU A 210 13.95 -12.05 0.53
C LEU A 210 13.96 -12.99 -0.67
N VAL A 211 15.15 -13.43 -1.08
CA VAL A 211 15.35 -14.53 -2.04
C VAL A 211 15.95 -15.72 -1.32
N GLY A 212 15.21 -16.82 -1.33
CA GLY A 212 15.53 -18.06 -0.64
C GLY A 212 16.77 -18.79 -1.15
N GLU A 213 17.23 -19.76 -0.35
CA GLU A 213 18.41 -20.58 -0.67
C GLU A 213 18.26 -21.34 -1.99
N GLY A 214 19.28 -21.29 -2.85
CA GLY A 214 19.37 -22.06 -4.08
C GLY A 214 18.43 -21.62 -5.22
N ILE A 215 17.77 -20.46 -5.11
CA ILE A 215 16.88 -19.96 -6.16
C ILE A 215 17.67 -19.40 -7.34
N GLU A 216 17.21 -19.73 -8.54
CA GLU A 216 17.70 -19.18 -9.79
C GLU A 216 16.72 -18.14 -10.37
N LEU A 217 17.15 -16.88 -10.44
CA LEU A 217 16.40 -15.77 -11.03
C LEU A 217 17.08 -15.29 -12.30
N ARG A 218 16.56 -15.72 -13.46
CA ARG A 218 16.98 -15.21 -14.77
C ARG A 218 15.86 -14.43 -15.43
N HIS A 219 16.21 -13.28 -16.01
CA HIS A 219 15.26 -12.46 -16.78
C HIS A 219 13.98 -12.11 -16.00
N SER A 220 14.14 -11.94 -14.69
CA SER A 220 13.04 -11.84 -13.74
C SER A 220 13.06 -10.50 -13.01
N LEU A 221 11.88 -9.92 -12.85
CA LEU A 221 11.59 -8.79 -11.98
C LEU A 221 10.84 -9.33 -10.78
N VAL A 222 11.41 -9.20 -9.59
CA VAL A 222 10.85 -9.77 -8.36
C VAL A 222 10.50 -8.65 -7.40
N TYR A 223 9.26 -8.61 -6.92
CA TYR A 223 8.82 -7.71 -5.86
C TYR A 223 8.09 -8.52 -4.80
N GLY A 224 8.71 -8.67 -3.63
CA GLY A 224 8.16 -9.48 -2.54
C GLY A 224 7.95 -10.94 -2.95
N ASN A 225 6.69 -11.35 -3.06
CA ASN A 225 6.30 -12.71 -3.47
C ASN A 225 5.87 -12.82 -4.95
N THR A 226 5.97 -11.72 -5.70
CA THR A 226 5.58 -11.68 -7.12
C THR A 226 6.80 -11.69 -8.00
N LEU A 227 6.84 -12.64 -8.94
CA LEU A 227 7.87 -12.79 -9.96
C LEU A 227 7.27 -12.51 -11.33
N ILE A 228 7.98 -11.72 -12.13
CA ILE A 228 7.58 -11.34 -13.48
C ILE A 228 8.73 -11.64 -14.43
N ASN A 229 8.49 -12.40 -15.48
CA ASN A 229 9.47 -12.51 -16.57
C ASN A 229 9.36 -11.24 -17.43
N TRP A 230 10.39 -10.39 -17.42
CA TRP A 230 10.31 -9.10 -18.10
C TRP A 230 10.39 -9.22 -19.64
N ARG A 231 10.81 -10.36 -20.20
CA ARG A 231 10.80 -10.61 -21.65
C ARG A 231 9.42 -11.00 -22.16
N GLU A 232 8.77 -11.88 -21.42
CA GLU A 232 7.48 -12.48 -21.82
C GLU A 232 6.27 -11.72 -21.25
N GLY A 233 6.48 -10.93 -20.19
CA GLY A 233 5.42 -10.29 -19.43
C GLY A 233 4.60 -11.27 -18.57
N SER A 234 5.05 -12.51 -18.41
CA SER A 234 4.37 -13.52 -17.59
C SER A 234 4.57 -13.24 -16.09
N ARG A 235 3.51 -13.41 -15.29
CA ARG A 235 3.48 -13.14 -13.84
C ARG A 235 3.17 -14.42 -13.08
N VAL A 236 3.93 -14.68 -12.02
CA VAL A 236 3.70 -15.77 -11.07
C VAL A 236 3.79 -15.23 -9.65
N MET A 237 2.84 -15.62 -8.81
CA MET A 237 2.93 -15.38 -7.36
C MET A 237 3.48 -16.64 -6.70
N VAL A 238 4.57 -16.50 -5.96
CA VAL A 238 5.19 -17.60 -5.21
C VAL A 238 4.59 -17.62 -3.80
N PRO A 239 3.84 -18.68 -3.43
CA PRO A 239 3.17 -18.73 -2.14
C PRO A 239 4.11 -19.08 -0.98
N ASP A 240 5.26 -19.72 -1.28
CA ASP A 240 6.21 -20.16 -0.28
C ASP A 240 7.09 -18.99 0.18
N GLU A 241 6.92 -18.60 1.43
CA GLU A 241 7.65 -17.50 2.06
C GLU A 241 9.14 -17.79 2.23
N PHE A 242 9.56 -19.06 2.24
CA PHE A 242 10.97 -19.44 2.25
C PHE A 242 11.62 -19.26 0.88
N LEU A 243 10.83 -19.32 -0.19
CA LEU A 243 11.35 -19.10 -1.53
C LEU A 243 11.43 -17.61 -1.86
N LEU A 244 10.30 -16.91 -1.77
CA LEU A 244 10.24 -15.47 -2.07
C LEU A 244 9.25 -14.80 -1.13
N CYS A 245 9.71 -13.80 -0.38
CA CYS A 245 8.82 -13.03 0.48
C CYS A 245 9.14 -11.54 0.52
N SER A 246 8.10 -10.74 0.79
CA SER A 246 8.27 -9.34 1.17
C SER A 246 8.68 -9.27 2.64
N LEU A 247 9.82 -8.64 2.93
CA LEU A 247 10.30 -8.27 4.26
C LEU A 247 9.50 -7.08 4.81
N ASN A 248 9.04 -6.21 3.91
CA ASN A 248 7.99 -5.26 4.19
C ASN A 248 6.65 -5.96 4.05
N ARG A 249 6.44 -6.95 4.91
CA ARG A 249 5.11 -7.10 5.48
C ARG A 249 4.90 -5.77 6.16
N GLY A 250 4.24 -4.86 5.43
CA GLY A 250 3.65 -3.68 5.99
C GLY A 250 3.08 -4.11 7.32
N ARG A 251 3.19 -3.23 8.30
CA ARG A 251 2.44 -3.34 9.53
C ARG A 251 0.94 -3.33 9.17
N VAL A 252 0.42 -4.34 8.45
CA VAL A 252 -0.90 -4.90 8.64
C VAL A 252 -0.84 -5.20 10.10
N GLY A 253 -1.35 -4.25 10.84
CA GLY A 253 -1.41 -4.35 12.25
C GLY A 253 -2.22 -5.61 12.53
N ARG A 254 -1.51 -6.70 12.79
CA ARG A 254 -1.47 -7.14 14.17
C ARG A 254 -1.03 -5.93 14.99
N GLN A 255 -1.92 -4.95 15.14
CA GLN A 255 -2.09 -4.30 16.42
C GLN A 255 -2.43 -5.51 17.28
N ALA A 256 -1.39 -6.20 17.76
CA ALA A 256 -1.54 -7.21 18.76
C ALA A 256 -2.29 -6.44 19.84
N VAL A 257 -3.59 -6.72 19.96
CA VAL A 257 -4.48 -5.99 20.86
C VAL A 257 -3.71 -5.91 22.16
N ARG A 258 -3.34 -4.68 22.56
CA ARG A 258 -2.41 -4.47 23.67
C ARG A 258 -2.93 -5.28 24.86
N LEU A 259 -2.05 -5.90 25.65
CA LEU A 259 -2.47 -6.65 26.85
C LEU A 259 -3.60 -5.99 27.66
N PRO A 260 -3.60 -4.66 27.94
CA PRO A 260 -4.74 -4.01 28.60
C PRO A 260 -6.06 -4.13 27.84
N ALA A 261 -6.06 -4.03 26.51
CA ALA A 261 -7.27 -4.14 25.70
C ALA A 261 -7.81 -5.59 25.67
N ARG A 262 -6.95 -6.61 25.80
CA ARG A 262 -7.38 -8.02 25.97
C ARG A 262 -7.99 -8.27 27.34
N LEU A 263 -7.36 -7.74 28.39
CA LEU A 263 -7.88 -7.81 29.75
C LEU A 263 -9.22 -7.08 29.88
N ALA A 264 -9.37 -5.92 29.23
CA ALA A 264 -10.64 -5.21 29.15
C ALA A 264 -11.73 -6.04 28.47
N ALA A 265 -11.40 -6.79 27.41
CA ALA A 265 -12.36 -7.65 26.72
C ALA A 265 -12.82 -8.81 27.61
N LEU A 266 -11.89 -9.46 28.34
CA LEU A 266 -12.21 -10.49 29.33
C LEU A 266 -13.04 -9.93 30.49
N GLY A 267 -12.70 -8.74 31.00
CA GLY A 267 -13.46 -8.06 32.05
C GLY A 267 -14.88 -7.72 31.62
N MET A 268 -15.06 -7.18 30.41
CA MET A 268 -16.39 -6.89 29.85
C MET A 268 -17.19 -8.17 29.61
N MET A 269 -16.55 -9.23 29.12
CA MET A 269 -17.17 -10.54 28.92
C MET A 269 -17.64 -11.15 30.25
N ALA A 270 -16.82 -11.08 31.31
CA ALA A 270 -17.19 -11.53 32.65
C ALA A 270 -18.38 -10.73 33.21
N MET A 271 -18.34 -9.40 33.09
CA MET A 271 -19.40 -8.50 33.57
C MET A 271 -20.74 -8.73 32.85
N THR A 272 -20.71 -9.02 31.55
CA THR A 272 -21.91 -9.23 30.72
C THR A 272 -22.33 -10.71 30.61
N SER A 273 -21.57 -11.62 31.24
CA SER A 273 -21.86 -13.06 31.22
C SER A 273 -23.23 -13.45 31.83
N PRO A 274 -23.75 -12.81 32.89
CA PRO A 274 -25.07 -13.18 33.42
C PRO A 274 -26.20 -12.91 32.42
N LEU A 275 -26.10 -11.81 31.66
CA LEU A 275 -27.05 -11.47 30.61
C LEU A 275 -26.95 -12.42 29.41
N ALA A 276 -25.73 -12.80 29.03
CA ALA A 276 -25.51 -13.79 27.98
C ALA A 276 -26.04 -15.18 28.37
N LEU A 277 -25.87 -15.60 29.62
CA LEU A 277 -26.42 -16.84 30.17
C LEU A 277 -27.95 -16.83 30.17
N LEU A 278 -28.60 -15.72 30.54
CA LEU A 278 -30.06 -15.58 30.47
C LEU A 278 -30.57 -15.64 29.03
N ALA A 279 -29.88 -14.99 28.09
CA ALA A 279 -30.21 -15.09 26.67
C ALA A 279 -30.05 -16.52 26.14
N ALA A 280 -28.98 -17.20 26.56
CA ALA A 280 -28.74 -18.59 26.21
C ALA A 280 -29.81 -19.54 26.78
N LEU A 281 -30.22 -19.33 28.03
CA LEU A 281 -31.27 -20.13 28.67
C LEU A 281 -32.63 -19.93 27.97
N LYS A 282 -32.97 -18.69 27.59
CA LYS A 282 -34.17 -18.39 26.79
C LYS A 282 -34.12 -19.06 25.41
N ALA A 283 -32.96 -19.09 24.76
CA ALA A 283 -32.79 -19.74 23.47
C ALA A 283 -32.93 -21.26 23.56
N LEU A 284 -32.35 -21.87 24.59
CA LEU A 284 -32.46 -23.31 24.86
C LEU A 284 -33.91 -23.72 25.10
N LEU A 285 -34.66 -22.94 25.90
CA LEU A 285 -36.09 -23.15 26.15
C LEU A 285 -36.95 -23.02 24.87
N ARG A 286 -36.48 -22.29 23.86
CA ARG A 286 -37.17 -22.08 22.58
C ARG A 286 -36.68 -23.01 21.47
N GLY A 287 -35.76 -23.93 21.75
CA GLY A 287 -35.17 -24.83 20.74
C GLY A 287 -34.38 -24.11 19.65
N GLN A 288 -33.87 -22.90 19.91
CA GLN A 288 -33.11 -22.12 18.94
C GLN A 288 -31.62 -22.44 19.01
N THR A 289 -30.90 -22.35 17.89
CA THR A 289 -29.44 -22.45 17.88
C THR A 289 -28.84 -21.28 18.66
N LEU A 290 -27.92 -21.58 19.59
CA LEU A 290 -27.28 -20.58 20.45
C LEU A 290 -26.21 -19.76 19.72
N LEU A 291 -25.33 -20.47 19.01
CA LEU A 291 -24.18 -19.90 18.33
C LEU A 291 -24.32 -20.11 16.83
N GLN A 292 -24.36 -19.01 16.09
CA GLN A 292 -24.25 -19.05 14.63
C GLN A 292 -22.78 -18.90 14.25
N ALA A 293 -22.21 -19.92 13.63
CA ALA A 293 -20.87 -19.85 13.06
C ALA A 293 -20.89 -18.99 11.79
N ARG A 294 -19.96 -18.05 11.70
CA ARG A 294 -19.75 -17.14 10.57
C ARG A 294 -18.29 -17.20 10.14
N LEU A 295 -18.03 -16.94 8.87
CA LEU A 295 -16.68 -16.87 8.32
C LEU A 295 -16.35 -15.41 8.03
N ALA A 296 -15.20 -14.96 8.51
CA ALA A 296 -14.62 -13.66 8.19
C ALA A 296 -13.32 -13.84 7.42
N VAL A 297 -13.10 -12.99 6.41
CA VAL A 297 -11.80 -12.83 5.76
C VAL A 297 -10.88 -12.04 6.68
N GLN A 298 -9.67 -12.55 6.91
CA GLN A 298 -8.66 -11.87 7.70
C GLN A 298 -8.12 -10.64 6.96
N PRO A 299 -7.71 -9.59 7.71
CA PRO A 299 -7.09 -8.42 7.13
C PRO A 299 -5.87 -8.80 6.31
N GLN A 300 -5.80 -8.27 5.09
CA GLN A 300 -4.76 -8.57 4.14
C GLN A 300 -4.30 -7.28 3.46
N PRO A 301 -3.00 -7.16 3.12
CA PRO A 301 -2.56 -6.06 2.29
C PRO A 301 -3.23 -6.20 0.92
N VAL A 302 -3.48 -5.08 0.25
CA VAL A 302 -4.11 -5.03 -1.09
C VAL A 302 -3.33 -5.88 -2.11
N SER A 303 -2.03 -6.10 -1.88
CA SER A 303 -1.14 -6.91 -2.71
C SER A 303 -1.17 -8.43 -2.43
N ALA A 304 -1.80 -8.89 -1.34
CA ALA A 304 -1.97 -10.32 -1.09
C ALA A 304 -3.05 -10.85 -2.04
N GLY A 305 -2.70 -11.83 -2.87
CA GLY A 305 -3.59 -12.39 -3.88
C GLY A 305 -4.85 -13.07 -3.31
N TRP A 306 -5.62 -13.68 -4.21
CA TRP A 306 -6.97 -14.24 -3.98
C TRP A 306 -7.12 -15.32 -2.90
N GLN A 307 -6.04 -15.77 -2.25
CA GLN A 307 -6.11 -16.74 -1.15
C GLN A 307 -6.29 -16.03 0.18
N ALA A 308 -7.50 -15.50 0.36
CA ALA A 308 -7.86 -14.82 1.57
C ALA A 308 -7.89 -15.79 2.77
N ALA A 309 -6.99 -15.60 3.74
CA ALA A 309 -7.02 -16.37 4.98
C ALA A 309 -8.38 -16.13 5.67
N THR A 310 -9.15 -17.19 5.93
CA THR A 310 -10.47 -17.07 6.57
C THR A 310 -10.40 -17.49 8.03
N ARG A 311 -11.33 -16.99 8.84
CA ARG A 311 -11.46 -17.37 10.24
C ARG A 311 -12.92 -17.48 10.65
N VAL A 312 -13.22 -18.52 11.43
CA VAL A 312 -14.55 -18.72 11.99
C VAL A 312 -14.71 -17.85 13.23
N TYR A 313 -15.82 -17.12 13.30
CA TYR A 313 -16.26 -16.42 14.50
C TYR A 313 -17.73 -16.78 14.80
N PHE A 314 -18.19 -16.44 16.00
CA PHE A 314 -19.52 -16.80 16.47
C PHE A 314 -20.34 -15.57 16.82
N GLU A 315 -21.64 -15.66 16.59
CA GLU A 315 -22.64 -14.67 17.01
C GLU A 315 -23.76 -15.36 17.79
N LEU A 316 -24.35 -14.65 18.77
CA LEU A 316 -25.55 -15.11 19.46
C LEU A 316 -26.79 -14.75 18.65
N SER A 317 -27.47 -15.76 18.10
CA SER A 317 -28.66 -15.58 17.24
C SER A 317 -29.89 -15.03 17.98
N CYS A 318 -29.93 -15.19 19.30
CA CYS A 318 -31.16 -15.02 20.08
C CYS A 318 -31.17 -13.73 20.92
N ALA A 319 -30.31 -12.77 20.61
CA ALA A 319 -30.09 -11.59 21.45
C ALA A 319 -30.05 -10.28 20.66
N ASN A 320 -30.27 -9.16 21.36
CA ASN A 320 -30.18 -7.81 20.82
C ASN A 320 -28.78 -7.54 20.22
N GLU A 321 -28.64 -6.54 19.36
CA GLU A 321 -27.43 -6.29 18.55
C GLU A 321 -26.09 -6.36 19.30
N TRP A 322 -26.01 -5.86 20.55
CA TRP A 322 -24.78 -5.95 21.36
C TRP A 322 -24.49 -7.36 21.86
N LEU A 323 -25.50 -8.04 22.43
CA LEU A 323 -25.33 -9.39 22.93
C LEU A 323 -25.07 -10.37 21.78
N ARG A 324 -25.60 -10.08 20.58
CA ARG A 324 -25.26 -10.83 19.36
C ARG A 324 -23.75 -10.88 19.12
N ARG A 325 -23.03 -9.79 19.38
CA ARG A 325 -21.56 -9.69 19.25
C ARG A 325 -20.79 -10.17 20.49
N TRP A 326 -21.46 -10.61 21.56
CA TRP A 326 -20.80 -11.02 22.80
C TRP A 326 -19.72 -12.12 22.62
N PRO A 327 -19.92 -13.18 21.80
CA PRO A 327 -18.88 -14.18 21.57
C PRO A 327 -17.64 -13.60 20.85
N GLN A 328 -17.78 -12.46 20.16
CA GLN A 328 -16.67 -11.80 19.47
C GLN A 328 -15.68 -11.16 20.47
N LEU A 329 -16.10 -10.86 21.71
CA LEU A 329 -15.18 -10.41 22.77
C LEU A 329 -14.08 -11.45 23.05
N TRP A 330 -14.39 -12.74 22.91
CA TRP A 330 -13.39 -13.81 23.01
C TRP A 330 -12.35 -13.73 21.88
N ASN A 331 -12.76 -13.31 20.67
CA ASN A 331 -11.83 -13.09 19.56
C ASN A 331 -10.94 -11.86 19.81
N VAL A 332 -11.48 -10.82 20.45
CA VAL A 332 -10.68 -9.66 20.90
C VAL A 332 -9.67 -10.08 21.97
N ALA A 333 -10.07 -10.92 22.92
CA ALA A 333 -9.17 -11.46 23.96
C ALA A 333 -8.04 -12.34 23.37
N ARG A 334 -8.34 -13.15 22.35
CA ARG A 334 -7.34 -13.92 21.59
C ARG A 334 -6.41 -13.03 20.75
N GLY A 335 -6.84 -11.81 20.45
CA GLY A 335 -6.13 -10.86 19.60
C GLY A 335 -6.38 -11.06 18.11
N ASP A 336 -7.47 -11.75 17.76
CA ASP A 336 -7.90 -11.98 16.38
C ASP A 336 -8.73 -10.80 15.86
N PHE A 337 -9.46 -10.12 16.75
CA PHE A 337 -10.31 -8.96 16.46
C PHE A 337 -9.80 -7.75 17.26
N ALA A 338 -10.05 -6.54 16.77
CA ALA A 338 -9.83 -5.29 17.47
C ALA A 338 -11.13 -4.76 18.11
N TRP A 339 -11.01 -3.82 19.05
CA TRP A 339 -12.18 -3.13 19.61
C TRP A 339 -12.86 -2.23 18.58
N VAL A 340 -12.06 -1.53 17.78
CA VAL A 340 -12.49 -0.68 16.67
C VAL A 340 -11.83 -1.19 15.39
N GLY A 341 -12.61 -1.27 14.31
CA GLY A 341 -12.16 -1.81 13.03
C GLY A 341 -13.30 -1.94 12.02
N ASN A 342 -13.00 -2.46 10.84
CA ASN A 342 -14.02 -2.68 9.82
C ASN A 342 -14.89 -3.91 10.15
N ARG A 343 -16.13 -3.93 9.67
CA ARG A 343 -17.04 -5.06 9.89
C ARG A 343 -16.48 -6.32 9.20
N PRO A 344 -16.67 -7.52 9.77
CA PRO A 344 -16.21 -8.75 9.16
C PRO A 344 -16.96 -9.03 7.84
N LEU A 345 -16.21 -9.31 6.78
CA LEU A 345 -16.76 -9.72 5.48
C LEU A 345 -16.64 -11.23 5.29
N SER A 346 -17.68 -11.85 4.75
CA SER A 346 -17.63 -13.24 4.30
C SER A 346 -16.78 -13.38 3.02
N PRO A 347 -16.29 -14.59 2.70
CA PRO A 347 -15.50 -14.79 1.49
C PRO A 347 -16.23 -14.39 0.20
N ARG A 348 -17.56 -14.55 0.16
CA ARG A 348 -18.39 -14.15 -1.00
C ARG A 348 -18.50 -12.64 -1.13
N GLU A 349 -18.67 -11.94 -0.01
CA GLU A 349 -18.74 -10.47 0.00
C GLU A 349 -17.39 -9.84 -0.33
N ALA A 350 -16.30 -10.40 0.22
CA ALA A 350 -14.95 -9.95 -0.09
C ALA A 350 -14.58 -10.13 -1.57
N ALA A 351 -15.07 -11.20 -2.21
CA ALA A 351 -14.90 -11.43 -3.64
C ALA A 351 -15.74 -10.47 -4.51
N GLY A 352 -16.78 -9.87 -3.95
CA GLY A 352 -17.65 -8.90 -4.63
C GLY A 352 -17.11 -7.46 -4.64
N LEU A 353 -15.98 -7.18 -3.97
CA LEU A 353 -15.34 -5.87 -3.98
C LEU A 353 -14.74 -5.61 -5.37
N ALA A 354 -15.31 -4.64 -6.09
CA ALA A 354 -15.07 -4.42 -7.51
C ALA A 354 -13.74 -3.70 -7.77
N ASN A 355 -13.42 -2.69 -6.94
CA ASN A 355 -12.32 -1.77 -7.18
C ASN A 355 -11.25 -1.84 -6.08
N ASP A 356 -10.01 -1.43 -6.38
CA ASP A 356 -8.92 -1.39 -5.39
C ASP A 356 -9.24 -0.47 -4.21
N PHE A 357 -10.04 0.58 -4.43
CA PHE A 357 -10.57 1.45 -3.37
C PHE A 357 -11.49 0.69 -2.39
N GLU A 358 -12.32 -0.23 -2.88
CA GLU A 358 -13.19 -1.05 -2.03
C GLU A 358 -12.39 -2.14 -1.31
N ARG A 359 -11.32 -2.65 -1.93
CA ARG A 359 -10.40 -3.61 -1.33
C ARG A 359 -9.62 -3.06 -0.14
N LEU A 360 -9.48 -1.73 -0.03
CA LEU A 360 -8.98 -1.09 1.20
C LEU A 360 -9.82 -1.45 2.44
N TRP A 361 -11.07 -1.91 2.28
CA TRP A 361 -11.83 -2.46 3.41
C TRP A 361 -11.04 -3.55 4.16
N LEU A 362 -10.37 -4.43 3.42
CA LEU A 362 -9.64 -5.59 3.94
C LEU A 362 -8.26 -5.23 4.50
N SER A 363 -7.76 -4.00 4.29
CA SER A 363 -6.48 -3.60 4.86
C SER A 363 -6.58 -3.18 6.34
N ALA A 364 -7.79 -2.90 6.84
CA ALA A 364 -8.05 -2.57 8.24
C ALA A 364 -8.33 -3.82 9.10
N PRO A 365 -8.06 -3.78 10.43
CA PRO A 365 -8.40 -4.88 11.32
C PRO A 365 -9.92 -5.10 11.41
N ILE A 366 -10.32 -6.35 11.67
CA ILE A 366 -11.73 -6.66 11.97
C ILE A 366 -12.08 -6.10 13.35
N GLY A 367 -13.08 -5.22 13.41
CA GLY A 367 -13.53 -4.57 14.64
C GLY A 367 -14.76 -5.21 15.25
N LEU A 368 -14.85 -5.19 16.58
CA LEU A 368 -16.12 -5.39 17.29
C LEU A 368 -17.11 -4.27 16.96
N VAL A 369 -16.59 -3.05 16.79
CA VAL A 369 -17.33 -1.83 16.46
C VAL A 369 -16.65 -1.16 15.28
N SER A 370 -17.44 -0.64 14.34
CA SER A 370 -16.98 0.05 13.14
C SER A 370 -17.46 1.51 13.09
N LEU A 371 -16.84 2.32 12.22
CA LEU A 371 -17.30 3.67 11.95
C LEU A 371 -18.76 3.69 11.43
N ALA A 372 -19.13 2.72 10.60
CA ALA A 372 -20.50 2.55 10.13
C ALA A 372 -21.49 2.27 11.29
N ASP A 373 -21.05 1.63 12.38
CA ASP A 373 -21.88 1.46 13.58
C ASP A 373 -22.04 2.76 14.38
N ALA A 374 -21.05 3.66 14.32
CA ALA A 374 -21.09 4.97 14.99
C ALA A 374 -22.04 5.95 14.28
N GLU A 375 -22.12 5.88 12.96
CA GLU A 375 -23.03 6.69 12.12
C GLU A 375 -24.40 6.02 11.93
N ALA A 376 -24.66 4.90 12.62
CA ALA A 376 -25.91 4.15 12.58
C ALA A 376 -26.34 3.69 11.16
N CYS A 377 -25.38 3.38 10.29
CA CYS A 377 -25.65 2.83 8.96
C CYS A 377 -26.36 1.46 9.10
N THR A 378 -27.60 1.41 8.62
CA THR A 378 -28.49 0.23 8.67
C THR A 378 -28.10 -0.84 7.64
N GLU A 379 -27.59 -0.42 6.49
CA GLU A 379 -27.14 -1.33 5.44
C GLU A 379 -25.76 -1.93 5.78
N TRP A 380 -25.64 -3.24 5.55
CA TRP A 380 -24.41 -3.99 5.86
C TRP A 380 -23.30 -3.74 4.82
N LEU A 381 -23.68 -3.59 3.55
CA LEU A 381 -22.79 -3.48 2.38
C LEU A 381 -23.22 -2.32 1.44
N GLY A 382 -23.88 -1.29 1.97
CA GLY A 382 -24.26 -0.11 1.18
C GLY A 382 -23.07 0.79 0.86
N ASP A 383 -23.25 1.72 -0.09
CA ASP A 383 -22.21 2.68 -0.52
C ASP A 383 -21.64 3.48 0.66
N GLU A 384 -22.49 3.86 1.62
CA GLU A 384 -22.07 4.56 2.85
C GLU A 384 -21.17 3.69 3.72
N ALA A 385 -21.49 2.39 3.87
CA ALA A 385 -20.68 1.46 4.64
C ALA A 385 -19.29 1.28 4.00
N HIS A 386 -19.23 1.18 2.67
CA HIS A 386 -17.98 1.14 1.90
C HIS A 386 -17.14 2.40 2.12
N ALA A 387 -17.76 3.59 2.02
CA ALA A 387 -17.07 4.85 2.24
C ALA A 387 -16.49 4.94 3.66
N HIS A 388 -17.25 4.57 4.69
CA HIS A 388 -16.78 4.59 6.08
C HIS A 388 -15.67 3.58 6.35
N ALA A 389 -15.75 2.39 5.78
CA ALA A 389 -14.73 1.37 5.94
C ALA A 389 -13.41 1.73 5.24
N THR A 390 -13.48 2.29 4.03
CA THR A 390 -12.29 2.77 3.31
C THR A 390 -11.70 4.01 3.99
N TYR A 391 -12.54 4.93 4.48
CA TYR A 391 -12.07 6.08 5.26
C TYR A 391 -11.32 5.64 6.52
N TYR A 392 -11.89 4.69 7.28
CA TYR A 392 -11.22 4.14 8.46
C TYR A 392 -9.91 3.45 8.10
N ALA A 393 -9.88 2.66 7.03
CA ALA A 393 -8.67 1.99 6.56
C ALA A 393 -7.54 2.97 6.20
N ALA A 394 -7.88 4.11 5.58
CA ALA A 394 -6.91 5.14 5.19
C ALA A 394 -6.44 6.01 6.36
N GLN A 395 -7.31 6.30 7.34
CA GLN A 395 -7.04 7.26 8.42
C GLN A 395 -6.93 6.66 9.83
N ALA A 396 -6.83 5.34 9.95
CA ALA A 396 -6.82 4.63 11.23
C ALA A 396 -5.81 5.23 12.22
N ASN A 397 -6.31 5.78 13.32
CA ASN A 397 -5.50 6.36 14.39
C ASN A 397 -6.23 6.28 15.74
N TRP A 398 -5.48 6.39 16.84
CA TRP A 398 -6.04 6.22 18.18
C TRP A 398 -7.12 7.25 18.56
N ARG A 399 -7.09 8.45 17.96
CA ARG A 399 -8.11 9.49 18.21
C ARG A 399 -9.42 9.15 17.53
N LEU A 400 -9.34 8.63 16.30
CA LEU A 400 -10.49 8.12 15.56
C LEU A 400 -11.08 6.88 16.24
N ASP A 401 -10.26 5.98 16.75
CA ASP A 401 -10.74 4.82 17.51
C ASP A 401 -11.53 5.25 18.76
N LEU A 402 -10.98 6.23 19.50
CA LEU A 402 -11.64 6.76 20.70
C LEU A 402 -12.95 7.48 20.35
N SER A 403 -13.00 8.24 19.25
CA SER A 403 -14.20 8.94 18.83
C SER A 403 -15.31 7.97 18.37
N ILE A 404 -14.96 6.92 17.62
CA ILE A 404 -15.90 5.87 17.21
C ILE A 404 -16.47 5.17 18.43
N MET A 405 -15.61 4.75 19.37
CA MET A 405 -16.04 4.08 20.59
C MET A 405 -16.96 4.98 21.43
N ALA A 406 -16.58 6.25 21.62
CA ALA A 406 -17.38 7.21 22.38
C ALA A 406 -18.75 7.45 21.72
N ARG A 407 -18.80 7.62 20.39
CA ARG A 407 -20.07 7.81 19.65
C ARG A 407 -20.99 6.61 19.79
N VAL A 408 -20.47 5.39 19.67
CA VAL A 408 -21.29 4.18 19.79
C VAL A 408 -21.80 3.98 21.22
N LEU A 409 -20.98 4.29 22.24
CA LEU A 409 -21.43 4.26 23.63
C LEU A 409 -22.46 5.35 23.92
N PHE A 410 -22.25 6.56 23.40
CA PHE A 410 -23.13 7.72 23.62
C PHE A 410 -24.48 7.57 22.91
N ALA A 411 -24.48 7.16 21.65
CA ALA A 411 -25.70 6.87 20.88
C ALA A 411 -26.58 5.82 21.57
N ARG A 412 -25.97 4.93 22.37
CA ARG A 412 -26.69 3.87 23.09
C ARG A 412 -27.09 4.28 24.51
N ALA A 413 -26.27 5.08 25.20
CA ALA A 413 -26.62 5.64 26.51
C ALA A 413 -27.84 6.57 26.44
N LEU A 414 -28.03 7.27 25.32
CA LEU A 414 -29.15 8.17 25.09
C LEU A 414 -30.40 7.52 24.50
N GLY A 415 -30.41 6.19 24.31
CA GLY A 415 -31.60 5.41 23.99
C GLY A 415 -32.48 5.99 22.88
N ALA A 416 -32.15 5.72 21.61
CA ALA A 416 -33.05 5.96 20.47
C ALA A 416 -33.79 7.31 20.50
N ALA A 417 -33.06 8.42 20.53
CA ALA A 417 -33.64 9.74 20.33
C ALA A 417 -32.68 10.59 19.50
N SER A 418 -32.70 10.37 18.19
CA SER A 418 -32.26 11.36 17.21
C SER A 418 -32.60 10.89 15.78
N GLU A 419 -33.85 11.05 15.38
CA GLU A 419 -34.07 11.76 14.12
C GLU A 419 -33.39 13.14 14.29
N ARG A 420 -32.13 13.24 13.85
CA ARG A 420 -31.49 14.52 13.51
C ARG A 420 -30.95 14.31 12.12
N SER A 421 -31.70 14.85 11.17
CA SER A 421 -31.25 16.00 10.39
C SER A 421 -29.90 15.73 9.77
N THR A 422 -29.96 15.49 8.47
CA THR A 422 -29.04 15.95 7.43
C THR A 422 -28.34 17.28 7.76
N ASP A 423 -27.49 17.29 8.78
CA ASP A 423 -26.39 18.22 8.91
C ASP A 423 -25.14 17.49 8.43
N SER A 424 -25.11 17.37 7.11
CA SER A 424 -23.95 17.65 6.28
C SER A 424 -22.75 18.15 7.09
N TYR A 425 -21.82 17.25 7.44
CA TYR A 425 -20.43 17.68 7.50
C TYR A 425 -20.09 18.27 6.12
N PRO A 426 -19.32 19.37 6.02
CA PRO A 426 -18.95 19.94 4.73
C PRO A 426 -17.85 19.05 4.13
N VAL A 427 -18.23 17.87 3.65
CA VAL A 427 -17.51 17.28 2.53
C VAL A 427 -18.10 17.97 1.32
N SER A 428 -17.45 19.04 0.86
CA SER A 428 -17.76 19.69 -0.40
C SER A 428 -17.44 18.73 -1.55
N PHE A 429 -18.28 17.70 -1.72
CA PHE A 429 -18.39 16.94 -2.96
C PHE A 429 -19.18 17.82 -3.92
N ASN A 430 -18.48 18.40 -4.89
CA ASN A 430 -19.06 19.20 -5.94
C ASN A 430 -19.94 18.29 -6.82
N ARG A 431 -21.22 18.20 -6.45
CA ARG A 431 -22.24 17.38 -7.10
C ARG A 431 -22.82 18.11 -8.31
N ALA A 432 -21.96 18.44 -9.27
CA ALA A 432 -22.35 18.92 -10.58
C ALA A 432 -21.63 18.03 -11.59
N LEU A 433 -22.24 16.90 -11.99
CA LEU A 433 -21.94 16.12 -13.21
C LEU A 433 -22.79 14.83 -13.34
N VAL A 434 -24.10 14.86 -13.04
CA VAL A 434 -25.02 13.72 -13.36
C VAL A 434 -26.34 14.18 -13.97
N LYS A 435 -26.37 15.29 -14.71
CA LYS A 435 -27.49 15.60 -15.61
C LYS A 435 -26.98 16.29 -16.86
N GLU A 436 -26.55 15.48 -17.82
CA GLU A 436 -26.72 15.73 -19.26
C GLU A 436 -26.31 14.46 -20.01
N GLN A 437 -27.28 13.59 -20.22
CA GLN A 437 -27.36 12.68 -21.38
C GLN A 437 -28.78 12.09 -21.40
N SER A 438 -29.67 12.84 -22.04
CA SER A 438 -30.88 12.35 -22.69
C SER A 438 -30.84 12.84 -24.13
#